data_AF-A0A8J6K3W1-F1
#
_entry.id   AF-A0A8J6K3W1-F1
#
_cell.length_a   1.000
_cell.length_b   1.000
_cell.length_c   1.000
_cell.angle_alpha   90.00
_cell.angle_beta   90.00
_cell.angle_gamma   90.00
#
_symmetry.space_group_name_H-M   'P 1'
#
loop_
_entity.id
_entity.type
_entity.pdbx_description
1 polymer ?
#
loop_
_entity_poly.entity_id
_entity_poly.type
_entity_poly.pdbx_seq_one_letter_code
_entity_poly.pdbx_strand_id
1 'polypeptide(L)'
;MFLQARDNQTRQIQETVSNVEKHFGELCQIYAGYVRKTARLRDKADLLVREVNAYADTETPNLKHGLKAFADELAKLQDYRHAEVERLEAKVVEPLKSYGAIVKVKREDLKVTLNARNRESKQMTQLEKTRQRNPSDRQIIV
;
A
#
# COMPACT_ATOMS: atom_id res chain seq x y z
N MET A 1 -31.85 -21.50 -2.00
CA MET A 1 -30.62 -21.82 -2.75
C MET A 1 -29.91 -20.57 -3.26
N PHE A 2 -30.55 -19.70 -4.07
CA PHE A 2 -29.91 -18.48 -4.63
C PHE A 2 -29.39 -17.46 -3.58
N LEU A 3 -30.14 -17.23 -2.48
CA LEU A 3 -29.72 -16.31 -1.42
C LEU A 3 -28.47 -16.79 -0.66
N GLN A 4 -28.37 -18.10 -0.36
CA GLN A 4 -27.19 -18.69 0.28
C GLN A 4 -25.95 -18.68 -0.61
N ALA A 5 -26.10 -18.94 -1.91
CA ALA A 5 -24.99 -18.87 -2.86
C ALA A 5 -24.41 -17.45 -2.96
N ARG A 6 -25.28 -16.43 -3.00
CA ARG A 6 -24.90 -15.02 -3.02
C ARG A 6 -24.25 -14.55 -1.71
N ASP A 7 -24.69 -15.08 -0.56
CA ASP A 7 -24.07 -14.81 0.74
C ASP A 7 -22.65 -15.36 0.84
N ASN A 8 -22.44 -16.57 0.33
CA ASN A 8 -21.11 -17.20 0.31
C ASN A 8 -20.15 -16.41 -0.59
N GLN A 9 -20.62 -15.94 -1.74
CA GLN A 9 -19.85 -15.11 -2.67
C GLN A 9 -19.47 -13.76 -2.05
N THR A 10 -20.39 -13.12 -1.33
CA THR A 10 -20.14 -11.83 -0.66
C THR A 10 -19.08 -11.97 0.43
N ARG A 11 -19.14 -13.06 1.21
CA ARG A 11 -18.14 -13.39 2.24
C ARG A 11 -16.75 -13.63 1.64
N GLN A 12 -16.66 -14.41 0.56
CA GLN A 12 -15.39 -14.65 -0.14
C GLN A 12 -14.74 -13.35 -0.65
N ILE A 13 -15.55 -12.45 -1.20
CA ILE A 13 -15.07 -11.14 -1.67
C ILE A 13 -14.51 -10.33 -0.49
N GLN A 14 -15.20 -10.32 0.65
CA GLN A 14 -14.74 -9.60 1.84
C GLN A 14 -13.43 -10.15 2.40
N GLU A 15 -13.29 -11.48 2.47
CA GLU A 15 -12.07 -12.16 2.90
C GLU A 15 -10.90 -11.83 1.96
N THR A 16 -11.15 -11.83 0.64
CA THR A 16 -10.13 -11.51 -0.37
C THR A 16 -9.68 -10.06 -0.26
N VAL A 17 -10.61 -9.10 -0.16
CA VAL A 17 -10.29 -7.67 0.02
C VAL A 17 -9.50 -7.45 1.30
N SER A 18 -9.88 -8.11 2.40
CA SER A 18 -9.16 -8.01 3.67
C SER A 18 -7.74 -8.55 3.57
N ASN A 19 -7.56 -9.69 2.91
CA ASN A 19 -6.26 -10.33 2.73
C ASN A 19 -5.32 -9.48 1.86
N VAL A 20 -5.83 -8.94 0.75
CA VAL A 20 -5.06 -8.05 -0.14
C VAL A 20 -4.65 -6.79 0.62
N GLU A 21 -5.55 -6.17 1.38
CA GLU A 21 -5.22 -4.95 2.14
C GLU A 21 -4.09 -5.19 3.13
N LYS A 22 -4.16 -6.28 3.89
CA LYS A 22 -3.14 -6.64 4.87
C LYS A 22 -1.77 -6.80 4.20
N HIS A 23 -1.70 -7.66 3.18
CA HIS A 23 -0.43 -7.99 2.55
C HIS A 23 0.15 -6.81 1.76
N PHE A 24 -0.68 -6.01 1.10
CA PHE A 24 -0.19 -4.83 0.39
C PHE A 24 0.30 -3.76 1.38
N GLY A 25 -0.36 -3.61 2.53
CA GLY A 25 0.11 -2.76 3.61
C GLY A 25 1.48 -3.20 4.13
N GLU A 26 1.64 -4.49 4.44
CA GLU A 26 2.92 -5.08 4.89
C GLU A 26 4.03 -4.88 3.86
N LEU A 27 3.77 -5.20 2.59
CA LEU A 27 4.73 -5.03 1.50
C LEU A 27 5.11 -3.55 1.34
N CYS A 28 4.15 -2.63 1.36
CA CYS A 28 4.42 -1.20 1.27
C CYS A 28 5.37 -0.73 2.39
N GLN A 29 5.18 -1.21 3.63
CA GLN A 29 6.05 -0.86 4.75
C GLN A 29 7.46 -1.45 4.59
N ILE A 30 7.58 -2.70 4.12
CA ILE A 30 8.86 -3.35 3.86
C ILE A 30 9.64 -2.58 2.78
N TYR A 31 9.01 -2.28 1.64
CA TYR A 31 9.64 -1.56 0.55
C TYR A 31 10.01 -0.12 0.95
N ALA A 32 9.12 0.62 1.62
CA ALA A 32 9.46 1.94 2.16
C ALA A 32 10.61 1.89 3.17
N GLY A 33 10.73 0.80 3.95
CA GLY A 33 11.88 0.53 4.81
C GLY A 33 13.17 0.31 4.03
N TYR A 34 13.11 -0.46 2.94
CA TYR A 34 14.23 -0.70 2.04
C TYR A 34 14.72 0.59 1.38
N VAL A 35 13.83 1.40 0.78
CA VAL A 35 14.18 2.68 0.16
C VAL A 35 14.88 3.61 1.14
N ARG A 36 14.35 3.73 2.38
CA ARG A 36 14.99 4.53 3.43
C ARG A 36 16.38 4.02 3.80
N LYS A 37 16.62 2.70 3.82
CA LYS A 37 17.95 2.13 4.06
C LYS A 37 18.91 2.46 2.91
N THR A 38 18.46 2.35 1.66
CA THR A 38 19.25 2.73 0.49
C THR A 38 19.58 4.22 0.51
N ALA A 39 18.64 5.10 0.83
CA ALA A 39 18.89 6.53 0.98
C ALA A 39 19.91 6.83 2.09
N ARG A 40 19.78 6.21 3.27
CA ARG A 40 20.74 6.38 4.38
C ARG A 40 22.14 5.91 4.03
N LEU A 41 22.26 4.81 3.28
CA LEU A 41 23.56 4.38 2.81
C LEU A 41 24.17 5.48 1.92
N ARG A 42 23.37 6.27 1.18
CA ARG A 42 23.84 7.34 0.25
C ARG A 42 24.40 8.49 1.05
N ASP A 43 23.66 8.91 2.07
CA ASP A 43 24.14 9.88 3.06
C ASP A 43 25.50 9.47 3.66
N LYS A 44 25.70 8.18 3.95
CA LYS A 44 26.97 7.67 4.46
C LYS A 44 28.10 7.71 3.44
N ALA A 45 27.84 7.42 2.19
CA ALA A 45 28.84 7.53 1.15
C ALA A 45 29.21 9.00 0.87
N ASP A 46 28.25 9.94 0.94
CA ASP A 46 28.54 11.38 0.83
C ASP A 46 29.47 11.84 1.96
N LEU A 47 29.29 11.31 3.17
CA LEU A 47 30.22 11.56 4.28
C LEU A 47 31.63 11.04 3.95
N LEU A 48 31.76 9.83 3.42
CA LEU A 48 33.06 9.28 3.01
C LEU A 48 33.74 10.16 1.95
N VAL A 49 32.99 10.62 0.94
CA VAL A 49 33.50 11.55 -0.08
C VAL A 49 34.03 12.83 0.57
N ARG A 50 33.33 13.37 1.57
CA ARG A 50 33.77 14.58 2.30
C ARG A 50 35.03 14.34 3.10
N GLU A 51 35.12 13.24 3.84
CA GLU A 51 36.31 12.89 4.63
C GLU A 51 37.55 12.67 3.75
N VAL A 52 37.39 11.98 2.61
CA VAL A 52 38.48 11.81 1.65
C VAL A 52 38.93 13.15 1.09
N ASN A 53 37.99 14.04 0.74
CA ASN A 53 38.33 15.37 0.23
C ASN A 53 39.05 16.23 1.29
N ALA A 54 38.59 16.18 2.55
CA ALA A 54 39.23 16.89 3.66
C ALA A 54 40.67 16.40 3.87
N TYR A 55 40.89 15.09 3.84
CA TYR A 55 42.23 14.52 3.93
C TYR A 55 43.09 14.87 2.71
N ALA A 56 42.52 14.84 1.50
CA ALA A 56 43.25 15.23 0.28
C ALA A 56 43.81 16.65 0.38
N ASP A 57 43.11 17.57 1.05
CA ASP A 57 43.56 18.94 1.20
C ASP A 57 44.77 19.10 2.15
N THR A 58 45.10 18.10 2.97
CA THR A 58 46.29 18.10 3.85
C THR A 58 47.53 17.46 3.22
N GLU A 59 47.40 16.87 2.04
CA GLU A 59 48.43 16.02 1.43
C GLU A 59 49.24 16.71 0.33
N THR A 60 50.34 16.08 -0.06
CA THR A 60 51.18 16.53 -1.19
C THR A 60 50.38 16.61 -2.51
N PRO A 61 50.76 17.48 -3.47
CA PRO A 61 49.96 17.70 -4.69
C PRO A 61 49.59 16.43 -5.47
N ASN A 62 50.52 15.48 -5.59
CA ASN A 62 50.28 14.23 -6.31
C ASN A 62 49.27 13.33 -5.59
N LEU A 63 49.41 13.19 -4.27
CA LEU A 63 48.48 12.38 -3.47
C LEU A 63 47.10 13.05 -3.37
N LYS A 64 47.07 14.37 -3.18
CA LYS A 64 45.86 15.18 -3.22
C LYS A 64 45.07 14.95 -4.51
N HIS A 65 45.74 14.98 -5.66
CA HIS A 65 45.09 14.74 -6.94
C HIS A 65 44.48 13.33 -7.02
N GLY A 66 45.22 12.30 -6.60
CA GLY A 66 44.72 10.92 -6.57
C GLY A 66 43.52 10.73 -5.63
N LEU A 67 43.56 11.33 -4.44
CA LEU A 67 42.45 11.25 -3.47
C LEU A 67 41.20 11.98 -3.96
N LYS A 68 41.34 13.14 -4.61
CA LYS A 68 40.19 13.85 -5.20
C LYS A 68 39.57 13.05 -6.33
N ALA A 69 40.38 12.49 -7.24
CA ALA A 69 39.88 11.62 -8.30
C ALA A 69 39.14 10.38 -7.73
N PHE A 70 39.67 9.77 -6.66
CA PHE A 70 39.00 8.66 -5.98
C PHE A 70 37.66 9.08 -5.35
N ALA A 71 37.62 10.24 -4.67
CA ALA A 71 36.39 10.78 -4.09
C ALA A 71 35.33 11.09 -5.16
N ASP A 72 35.75 11.62 -6.31
CA ASP A 72 34.87 11.93 -7.43
C ASP A 72 34.24 10.67 -8.05
N GLU A 73 35.00 9.59 -8.19
CA GLU A 73 34.44 8.30 -8.65
C GLU A 73 33.43 7.73 -7.65
N LEU A 74 33.71 7.84 -6.34
CA LEU A 74 32.76 7.43 -5.32
C LEU A 74 31.48 8.30 -5.32
N ALA A 75 31.61 9.59 -5.58
CA ALA A 75 30.48 10.52 -5.70
C ALA A 75 29.58 10.15 -6.89
N LYS A 76 30.15 9.87 -8.06
CA LYS A 76 29.40 9.39 -9.24
C LYS A 76 28.63 8.10 -8.94
N LEU A 77 29.22 7.19 -8.15
CA LEU A 77 28.52 5.99 -7.69
C LEU A 77 27.27 6.33 -6.86
N GLN A 78 27.31 7.44 -6.10
CA GLN A 78 26.16 7.88 -5.30
C GLN A 78 25.07 8.54 -6.12
N ASP A 79 25.40 9.17 -7.25
CA ASP A 79 24.40 9.69 -8.19
C ASP A 79 23.52 8.56 -8.74
N TYR A 80 24.12 7.43 -9.12
CA TYR A 80 23.35 6.24 -9.52
C TYR A 80 22.44 5.74 -8.40
N ARG A 81 22.93 5.78 -7.16
CA ARG A 81 22.14 5.34 -6.01
C ARG A 81 21.04 6.31 -5.63
N HIS A 82 21.24 7.60 -5.87
CA HIS A 82 20.18 8.59 -5.75
C HIS A 82 19.08 8.31 -6.77
N ALA A 83 19.44 8.07 -8.03
CA ALA A 83 18.49 7.67 -9.07
C ALA A 83 17.78 6.35 -8.74
N GLU A 84 18.48 5.38 -8.13
CA GLU A 84 17.89 4.14 -7.62
C GLU A 84 16.81 4.43 -6.56
N VAL A 85 17.11 5.29 -5.57
CA VAL A 85 16.16 5.68 -4.51
C VAL A 85 14.92 6.33 -5.11
N GLU A 86 15.09 7.30 -6.01
CA GLU A 86 13.96 7.97 -6.67
C GLU A 86 13.11 6.98 -7.47
N ARG A 87 13.77 6.07 -8.20
CA ARG A 87 13.07 5.06 -9.00
C ARG A 87 12.32 4.07 -8.11
N LEU A 88 12.91 3.62 -7.00
CA LEU A 88 12.24 2.74 -6.05
C LEU A 88 11.01 3.41 -5.44
N GLU A 89 11.11 4.68 -5.03
CA GLU A 89 9.97 5.41 -4.47
C GLU A 89 8.85 5.56 -5.53
N ALA A 90 9.20 6.02 -6.73
CA ALA A 90 8.22 6.32 -7.77
C ALA A 90 7.61 5.08 -8.45
N LYS A 91 8.36 3.98 -8.58
CA LYS A 91 7.94 2.80 -9.36
C LYS A 91 7.62 1.58 -8.52
N VAL A 92 7.96 1.57 -7.23
CA VAL A 92 7.68 0.44 -6.34
C VAL A 92 6.78 0.87 -5.19
N VAL A 93 7.17 1.92 -4.45
CA VAL A 93 6.43 2.34 -3.26
C VAL A 93 5.12 3.05 -3.65
N GLU A 94 5.15 3.99 -4.59
CA GLU A 94 3.97 4.78 -4.96
C GLU A 94 2.83 3.94 -5.57
N PRO A 95 3.09 2.94 -6.44
CA PRO A 95 2.05 2.01 -6.89
C PRO A 95 1.41 1.20 -5.76
N LEU A 96 2.20 0.74 -4.78
CA LEU A 96 1.68 0.01 -3.62
C LEU A 96 0.80 0.90 -2.73
N LYS A 97 1.22 2.16 -2.48
CA LYS A 97 0.42 3.15 -1.75
C LYS A 97 -0.92 3.41 -2.45
N SER A 98 -0.88 3.61 -3.77
CA SER A 98 -2.06 3.85 -4.60
C SER A 98 -3.05 2.69 -4.54
N TYR A 99 -2.54 1.45 -4.61
CA TYR A 99 -3.38 0.26 -4.44
C TYR A 99 -4.03 0.20 -3.05
N GLY A 100 -3.30 0.58 -1.99
CA GLY A 100 -3.85 0.68 -0.64
C GLY A 100 -5.08 1.61 -0.57
N ALA A 101 -5.04 2.74 -1.28
CA ALA A 101 -6.18 3.64 -1.37
C ALA A 101 -7.38 3.01 -2.10
N ILE A 102 -7.13 2.30 -3.21
CA ILE A 102 -8.18 1.61 -3.98
C ILE A 102 -8.85 0.53 -3.14
N VAL A 103 -8.07 -0.30 -2.44
CA VAL A 103 -8.57 -1.39 -1.59
C VAL A 103 -9.41 -0.84 -0.44
N LYS A 104 -8.98 0.29 0.16
CA LYS A 104 -9.73 0.99 1.20
C LYS A 104 -11.10 1.48 0.71
N VAL A 105 -11.17 2.06 -0.49
CA VAL A 105 -12.44 2.48 -1.12
C VAL A 105 -13.33 1.26 -1.36
N LYS A 106 -12.80 0.18 -1.95
CA LYS A 106 -13.57 -1.05 -2.18
C LYS A 106 -14.12 -1.66 -0.90
N ARG A 107 -13.36 -1.61 0.20
CA ARG A 107 -13.82 -2.07 1.51
C ARG A 107 -14.99 -1.23 2.01
N GLU A 108 -14.94 0.09 1.86
CA GLU A 108 -16.04 0.96 2.31
C GLU A 108 -17.30 0.76 1.46
N ASP A 109 -17.16 0.62 0.13
CA ASP A 109 -18.28 0.30 -0.78
C ASP A 109 -18.96 -1.04 -0.40
N LEU A 110 -18.16 -2.06 -0.10
CA LEU A 110 -18.65 -3.36 0.39
C LEU A 110 -19.43 -3.22 1.70
N LYS A 111 -18.91 -2.42 2.64
CA LYS A 111 -19.56 -2.16 3.92
C LYS A 111 -20.89 -1.44 3.75
N VAL A 112 -20.97 -0.42 2.88
CA VAL A 112 -22.22 0.29 2.55
C VAL A 112 -23.25 -0.69 1.96
N THR A 113 -22.82 -1.50 0.98
CA THR A 113 -23.68 -2.50 0.32
C THR A 113 -24.23 -3.53 1.32
N LEU A 114 -23.38 -4.04 2.21
CA LEU A 114 -23.76 -4.98 3.26
C LEU A 114 -24.75 -4.36 4.26
N ASN A 115 -24.55 -3.10 4.63
CA ASN A 115 -25.44 -2.39 5.54
C ASN A 115 -26.83 -2.16 4.93
N ALA A 116 -26.90 -1.76 3.65
CA ALA A 116 -28.17 -1.63 2.93
C ALA A 116 -28.92 -2.96 2.88
N ARG A 117 -28.23 -4.05 2.49
CA ARG A 117 -28.80 -5.40 2.46
C ARG A 117 -29.29 -5.88 3.83
N ASN A 118 -28.55 -5.61 4.90
CA ASN A 118 -28.96 -5.98 6.25
C ASN A 118 -30.23 -5.22 6.69
N ARG A 119 -30.43 -3.98 6.23
CA ARG A 119 -31.67 -3.24 6.46
C ARG A 119 -32.84 -3.84 5.69
N GLU A 120 -32.67 -4.13 4.41
CA GLU A 120 -33.69 -4.79 3.58
C GLU A 120 -34.11 -6.15 4.13
N SER A 121 -33.14 -6.97 4.56
CA SER A 121 -33.40 -8.28 5.16
C SER A 121 -34.25 -8.14 6.44
N LYS A 122 -33.91 -7.19 7.32
CA LYS A 122 -34.69 -6.90 8.53
C LYS A 122 -36.11 -6.42 8.21
N GLN A 123 -36.27 -5.56 7.20
CA GLN A 123 -37.58 -5.09 6.75
C GLN A 123 -38.43 -6.24 6.19
N MET A 124 -37.85 -7.12 5.37
CA MET A 124 -38.51 -8.34 4.88
C MET A 124 -38.96 -9.24 6.04
N THR A 125 -38.08 -9.51 7.01
CA THR A 125 -38.45 -10.35 8.17
C THR A 125 -39.56 -9.71 9.00
N GLN A 126 -39.59 -8.37 9.12
CA GLN A 126 -40.69 -7.67 9.78
C GLN A 126 -42.00 -7.79 8.98
N LEU A 127 -41.97 -7.57 7.67
CA LEU A 127 -43.13 -7.71 6.79
C LEU A 127 -43.74 -9.12 6.84
N GLU A 128 -42.90 -10.16 6.83
CA GLU A 128 -43.34 -11.55 6.97
C GLU A 128 -44.01 -11.81 8.32
N LYS A 129 -43.44 -11.31 9.42
CA LYS A 129 -44.04 -11.42 10.76
C LYS A 129 -45.39 -10.69 10.86
N THR A 130 -45.52 -9.52 10.23
CA THR A 130 -46.78 -8.77 10.20
C THR A 130 -47.83 -9.47 9.36
N ARG A 131 -47.46 -10.03 8.19
CA ARG A 131 -48.33 -10.87 7.35
C ARG A 131 -48.80 -12.15 8.02
N GLN A 132 -47.98 -12.75 8.89
CA GLN A 132 -48.39 -13.94 9.67
C GLN A 132 -49.37 -13.60 10.80
N ARG A 133 -49.33 -12.38 11.35
CA ARG A 133 -50.25 -11.93 12.42
C ARG A 133 -51.62 -11.47 11.91
N ASN A 134 -51.76 -11.06 10.65
CA ASN A 134 -53.02 -10.67 10.03
C ASN A 134 -53.40 -11.62 8.86
N PRO A 135 -54.26 -12.63 9.08
CA PRO A 135 -54.66 -13.57 8.03
C PRO A 135 -55.46 -12.94 6.88
N SER A 136 -56.05 -11.77 7.10
CA SER A 136 -56.94 -11.07 6.16
C SER A 136 -56.22 -10.46 4.94
N ASP A 137 -54.90 -10.23 5.02
CA ASP A 137 -54.07 -9.71 3.91
C ASP A 137 -53.65 -10.79 2.90
N ARG A 138 -54.20 -12.01 3.01
CA ARG A 138 -53.95 -13.12 2.08
C ARG A 138 -54.74 -13.03 0.77
N GLN A 139 -55.58 -12.01 0.57
CA GLN A 139 -56.27 -11.84 -0.71
C GLN A 139 -55.29 -11.38 -1.79
N ILE A 140 -54.84 -12.36 -2.56
CA ILE A 140 -54.23 -12.19 -3.88
C ILE A 140 -55.27 -11.48 -4.74
N ILE A 141 -54.96 -10.27 -5.22
CA ILE A 141 -55.71 -9.66 -6.32
C ILE A 141 -55.34 -10.47 -7.56
N VAL A 142 -56.34 -11.14 -8.14
CA VAL A 142 -56.28 -11.92 -9.39
C VAL A 142 -56.15 -10.99 -10.59
#